data_AF-A0A7X8UCL2-F1
#
_entry.id   AF-A0A7X8UCL2-F1
#
_cell.length_a   1.000
_cell.length_b   1.000
_cell.length_c   1.000
_cell.angle_alpha   90.00
_cell.angle_beta   90.00
_cell.angle_gamma   90.00
#
_symmetry.space_group_name_H-M   'P 1'
#
loop_
_entity.id
_entity.type
_entity.pdbx_description
1 polymer ?
#
loop_
_entity_poly.entity_id
_entity_poly.type
_entity_poly.pdbx_seq_one_letter_code
_entity_poly.pdbx_strand_id
1 'polypeptide(L)'
;MNLGVASGGVSLMAGIYFKYEEGDVTISGYVRCRGCLRVLGLISISAEFYLGLTYEEASNRVWGEASLTVKVKVLFFSTKVTLRVERSFRHSPPPLFADIMDEGHWLDYCEAFA
;
A
#
# COMPACT_ATOMS: atom_id res chain seq x y z
N MET A 1 -2.65 -12.12 37.91
CA MET A 1 -2.20 -13.35 37.23
C MET A 1 -1.09 -12.97 36.27
N ASN A 2 0.17 -13.22 36.62
CA ASN A 2 1.31 -12.87 35.76
C ASN A 2 1.55 -14.02 34.78
N LEU A 3 0.87 -13.99 33.64
CA LEU A 3 1.23 -14.80 32.47
C LEU A 3 2.67 -14.42 32.09
N GLY A 4 3.55 -15.41 31.98
CA GLY A 4 5.01 -15.26 32.04
C GLY A 4 5.65 -14.18 31.14
N VAL A 5 6.87 -13.79 31.51
CA VAL A 5 7.62 -12.67 30.92
C VAL A 5 7.57 -12.71 29.39
N ALA A 6 6.99 -11.66 28.82
CA ALA A 6 6.98 -11.39 27.40
C ALA A 6 7.93 -10.23 27.12
N SER A 7 8.75 -10.35 26.07
CA SER A 7 9.61 -9.28 25.59
C SER A 7 9.37 -9.04 24.11
N GLY A 8 9.44 -7.77 23.70
CA GLY A 8 9.16 -7.40 22.33
C GLY A 8 9.74 -6.05 21.99
N GLY A 9 9.69 -5.72 20.70
CA GLY A 9 10.20 -4.46 20.19
C GLY A 9 9.54 -4.11 18.87
N VAL A 10 9.52 -2.82 18.58
CA VAL A 10 9.02 -2.25 17.33
C VAL A 10 10.08 -1.32 16.76
N SER A 11 10.22 -1.33 15.45
CA SER A 11 11.06 -0.40 14.70
C SER A 11 10.26 0.18 13.55
N LEU A 12 10.35 1.50 13.35
CA LEU A 12 9.77 2.23 12.24
C LEU A 12 10.90 2.90 11.45
N MET A 13 10.88 2.77 10.13
CA MET A 13 11.79 3.44 9.20
C MET A 13 10.95 4.10 8.11
N ALA A 14 11.29 5.32 7.74
CA ALA A 14 10.68 6.00 6.60
C ALA A 14 11.74 6.82 5.88
N GLY A 15 11.56 7.03 4.58
CA GLY A 15 12.50 7.80 3.78
C GLY A 15 11.89 8.30 2.49
N ILE A 16 12.55 9.31 1.93
CA ILE A 16 12.22 9.88 0.63
C ILE A 16 13.49 9.80 -0.22
N TYR A 17 13.32 9.40 -1.48
CA TYR A 17 14.33 9.42 -2.52
C TYR A 17 13.89 10.39 -3.60
N PHE A 18 14.79 11.29 -3.99
CA PHE A 18 14.59 12.25 -5.06
C PHE A 18 15.68 12.07 -6.10
N LYS A 19 15.28 11.92 -7.36
CA LYS A 19 16.17 11.78 -8.50
C LYS A 19 15.77 12.80 -9.56
N TYR A 20 16.76 13.51 -10.08
CA TYR A 20 16.63 14.39 -11.23
C TYR A 20 17.69 13.98 -12.25
N GLU A 21 17.27 13.50 -13.41
CA GLU A 21 18.16 13.02 -14.48
C GLU A 21 17.54 13.39 -15.83
N GLU A 22 18.36 13.92 -16.74
CA GLU A 22 17.95 14.29 -18.11
C GLU A 22 16.72 15.21 -18.23
N GLY A 23 16.40 15.95 -17.16
CA GLY A 23 15.23 16.85 -17.11
C GLY A 23 13.97 16.21 -16.52
N ASP A 24 14.01 14.90 -16.20
CA ASP A 24 12.92 14.16 -15.57
C ASP A 24 13.12 14.02 -14.06
N VAL A 25 12.02 14.18 -13.32
CA VAL A 25 11.95 13.97 -11.87
C VAL A 25 11.36 12.60 -11.54
N THR A 26 12.01 11.89 -10.63
CA THR A 26 11.43 10.73 -9.95
C THR A 26 11.47 10.94 -8.44
N ILE A 27 10.33 10.78 -7.78
CA ILE A 27 10.21 10.91 -6.32
C ILE A 27 9.63 9.63 -5.76
N SER A 28 10.34 8.98 -4.84
CA SER A 28 9.85 7.82 -4.12
C SER A 28 9.80 8.09 -2.63
N GLY A 29 8.73 7.65 -1.98
CA GLY A 29 8.59 7.64 -0.53
C GLY A 29 8.32 6.22 -0.04
N TYR A 30 8.86 5.86 1.11
CA TYR A 30 8.55 4.59 1.74
C TYR A 30 8.39 4.70 3.26
N VAL A 31 7.61 3.77 3.81
CA VAL A 31 7.54 3.49 5.25
C VAL A 31 7.62 1.98 5.47
N ARG A 32 8.41 1.58 6.46
CA ARG A 32 8.58 0.21 6.89
C ARG A 32 8.41 0.11 8.39
N CYS A 33 7.55 -0.79 8.84
CA CYS A 33 7.34 -1.06 10.25
C CYS A 33 7.62 -2.55 10.52
N ARG A 34 8.31 -2.84 11.62
CA ARG A 34 8.56 -4.21 12.05
C ARG A 34 8.31 -4.32 13.55
N GLY A 35 7.55 -5.32 13.94
CA GLY A 35 7.27 -5.66 15.33
C GLY A 35 7.62 -7.12 15.60
N CYS A 36 8.08 -7.41 16.82
CA CYS A 36 8.31 -8.77 17.30
C CYS A 36 7.92 -8.88 18.77
N LEU A 37 7.31 -10.01 19.13
CA LEU A 37 6.97 -10.40 20.48
C LEU A 37 7.46 -11.82 20.73
N ARG A 38 8.06 -12.06 21.90
CA ARG A 38 8.47 -13.37 22.39
C ARG A 38 7.89 -13.60 23.78
N VAL A 39 7.35 -14.79 24.00
CA VAL A 39 6.78 -15.20 25.28
C VAL A 39 7.46 -16.49 25.72
N LEU A 40 8.08 -16.47 26.91
CA LEU A 40 8.71 -17.64 27.54
C LEU A 40 9.76 -18.38 26.69
N GLY A 41 10.24 -17.78 25.60
CA GLY A 41 11.10 -18.44 24.62
C GLY A 41 10.40 -19.51 23.74
N LEU A 42 9.12 -19.82 24.01
CA LEU A 42 8.36 -20.86 23.31
C LEU A 42 7.56 -20.31 22.13
N ILE A 43 7.05 -19.08 22.26
CA ILE A 43 6.19 -18.44 21.28
C ILE A 43 6.89 -17.19 20.75
N SER A 44 6.89 -17.02 19.43
CA SER A 44 7.36 -15.81 18.77
C SER A 44 6.39 -15.37 17.67
N ILE A 45 5.98 -14.11 17.71
CA ILE A 45 5.13 -13.48 16.71
C ILE A 45 5.91 -12.31 16.14
N SER A 46 5.97 -12.17 14.82
CA SER A 46 6.52 -10.98 14.19
C SER A 46 5.64 -10.51 13.03
N ALA A 47 5.51 -9.20 12.91
CA ALA A 47 4.83 -8.54 11.80
C ALA A 47 5.81 -7.60 11.10
N GLU A 48 5.80 -7.59 9.78
CA GLU A 48 6.58 -6.67 8.97
C GLU A 48 5.67 -6.05 7.91
N PHE A 49 5.57 -4.73 7.93
CA PHE A 49 4.80 -3.93 6.99
C PHE A 49 5.75 -3.08 6.16
N TYR A 50 5.47 -2.97 4.87
CA TYR A 50 6.13 -2.08 3.94
C TYR A 50 5.10 -1.39 3.06
N LEU A 51 5.29 -0.11 2.79
CA LEU A 51 4.57 0.66 1.79
C LEU A 51 5.58 1.54 1.07
N GLY A 52 5.59 1.47 -0.26
CA GLY A 52 6.36 2.33 -1.14
C GLY A 52 5.45 2.97 -2.19
N LEU A 53 5.67 4.25 -2.47
CA LEU A 53 5.01 5.01 -3.52
C LEU A 53 6.05 5.78 -4.32
N THR A 54 5.93 5.75 -5.63
CA THR A 54 6.85 6.40 -6.58
C THR A 54 6.04 7.19 -7.60
N TYR A 55 6.40 8.46 -7.78
CA TYR A 55 6.02 9.27 -8.92
C TYR A 55 7.15 9.28 -9.95
N GLU A 56 6.81 8.97 -11.20
CA GLU A 56 7.69 9.06 -12.36
C GLU A 56 7.13 10.08 -13.34
N GLU A 57 7.88 11.16 -13.59
CA GLU A 57 7.48 12.21 -14.52
C GLU A 57 7.45 11.71 -15.97
N ALA A 58 8.47 10.94 -16.40
CA ALA A 58 8.57 10.38 -17.75
C ALA A 58 7.33 9.56 -18.18
N SER A 59 6.68 8.89 -17.23
CA SER A 59 5.46 8.10 -17.48
C SER A 59 4.18 8.75 -16.95
N ASN A 60 4.30 9.96 -16.37
CA ASN A 60 3.25 10.69 -15.65
C ASN A 60 2.36 9.77 -14.80
N ARG A 61 3.01 8.91 -14.01
CA ARG A 61 2.37 7.83 -13.27
C ARG A 61 2.83 7.87 -11.83
N VAL A 62 1.87 7.67 -10.92
CA VAL A 62 2.15 7.28 -9.55
C VAL A 62 1.91 5.78 -9.44
N TRP A 63 2.86 5.04 -8.89
CA TRP A 63 2.68 3.63 -8.59
C TRP A 63 3.24 3.29 -7.23
N GLY A 64 2.80 2.18 -6.67
CA GLY A 64 3.30 1.74 -5.39
C GLY A 64 2.94 0.32 -5.07
N GLU A 65 3.61 -0.18 -4.05
CA GLU A 65 3.38 -1.50 -3.50
C GLU A 65 3.29 -1.44 -1.99
N ALA A 66 2.47 -2.33 -1.44
CA ALA A 66 2.36 -2.55 -0.01
C ALA A 66 2.50 -4.05 0.27
N SER A 67 3.17 -4.39 1.36
CA SER A 67 3.22 -5.76 1.84
C SER A 67 3.06 -5.84 3.36
N LEU A 68 2.36 -6.87 3.81
CA LEU A 68 2.22 -7.21 5.22
C LEU A 68 2.58 -8.69 5.39
N THR A 69 3.65 -8.94 6.13
CA THR A 69 4.13 -10.28 6.47
C THR A 69 3.89 -10.54 7.94
N VAL A 70 3.13 -11.58 8.26
CA VAL A 70 2.95 -12.06 9.64
C VAL A 70 3.57 -13.43 9.77
N LYS A 71 4.37 -13.63 10.82
CA LYS A 71 5.00 -14.90 11.15
C LYS A 71 4.67 -15.28 12.59
N VAL A 72 4.24 -16.52 12.78
CA VAL A 72 4.01 -17.11 14.09
C VAL A 72 4.87 -18.36 14.22
N LYS A 73 5.59 -18.48 15.33
CA LYS A 73 6.39 -19.64 15.70
C LYS A 73 5.96 -20.12 17.08
N VAL A 74 5.72 -21.42 17.20
CA VAL A 74 5.41 -22.11 18.46
C VAL A 74 6.30 -23.34 18.54
N LEU A 75 7.16 -23.40 19.56
CA LEU A 75 8.13 -24.48 19.76
C LEU A 75 8.99 -24.71 18.49
N PHE A 76 8.74 -25.81 17.78
CA PHE A 76 9.47 -26.24 16.58
C PHE A 76 8.70 -25.96 15.29
N PHE A 77 7.45 -25.49 15.37
CA PHE A 77 6.59 -25.21 14.22
C PHE A 77 6.54 -23.70 13.93
N SER A 78 6.48 -23.33 12.65
CA SER A 78 6.25 -21.94 12.26
C SER A 78 5.46 -21.83 10.98
N THR A 79 4.61 -20.79 10.90
CA THR A 79 3.90 -20.39 9.68
C THR A 79 4.18 -18.92 9.36
N LYS A 80 4.13 -18.58 8.07
CA LYS A 80 4.36 -17.24 7.53
C LYS A 80 3.31 -16.96 6.47
N VAL A 81 2.60 -15.84 6.60
CA VAL A 81 1.65 -15.34 5.61
C VAL A 81 2.12 -13.97 5.15
N THR A 82 2.10 -13.74 3.84
CA THR A 82 2.45 -12.46 3.24
C THR A 82 1.31 -12.00 2.34
N LEU A 83 0.74 -10.85 2.64
CA LEU A 83 -0.18 -10.13 1.76
C LEU A 83 0.60 -9.10 0.96
N ARG A 84 0.30 -8.99 -0.34
CA ARG A 84 0.91 -8.00 -1.23
C ARG A 84 -0.17 -7.33 -2.05
N VAL A 85 -0.03 -6.02 -2.23
CA VAL A 85 -0.86 -5.22 -3.10
C VAL A 85 0.05 -4.33 -3.91
N GLU A 86 -0.20 -4.26 -5.21
CA GLU A 86 0.40 -3.28 -6.09
C GLU A 86 -0.72 -2.42 -6.66
N ARG A 87 -0.51 -1.11 -6.75
CA ARG A 87 -1.45 -0.19 -7.38
C ARG A 87 -0.73 0.84 -8.20
N SER A 88 -1.37 1.24 -9.29
CA SER A 88 -0.94 2.37 -10.09
C SER A 88 -2.08 3.33 -10.36
N PHE A 89 -1.74 4.60 -10.29
CA PHE A 89 -2.57 5.73 -10.64
C PHE A 89 -1.92 6.37 -11.86
N ARG A 90 -2.63 6.32 -12.97
CA ARG A 90 -2.28 7.07 -14.18
C ARG A 90 -3.26 8.23 -14.29
N HIS A 91 -2.87 9.28 -14.99
CA HIS A 91 -3.84 10.23 -15.50
C HIS A 91 -4.84 9.47 -16.38
N SER A 92 -6.08 9.33 -15.94
CA SER A 92 -7.17 8.90 -16.82
C SER A 92 -7.47 10.07 -17.74
N PRO A 93 -7.68 9.85 -19.06
CA PRO A 93 -8.32 10.88 -19.86
C PRO A 93 -9.63 11.30 -19.19
N PRO A 94 -10.06 12.57 -19.33
CA PRO A 94 -11.37 13.00 -18.88
C PRO A 94 -12.42 12.01 -19.40
N PRO A 95 -13.43 11.62 -18.59
CA PRO A 95 -14.47 10.74 -19.08
C PRO A 95 -15.15 11.39 -20.29
N LEU A 96 -15.46 10.60 -21.30
CA LEU A 96 -16.24 11.09 -22.42
C LEU A 96 -17.63 11.47 -21.92
N PHE A 97 -18.31 12.37 -22.63
CA PHE A 97 -19.70 12.72 -22.31
C PHE A 97 -20.59 11.47 -22.21
N ALA A 98 -20.35 10.45 -23.05
CA ALA A 98 -21.06 9.18 -23.03
C ALA A 98 -20.78 8.31 -21.79
N ASP A 99 -19.65 8.49 -21.11
CA ASP A 99 -19.32 7.74 -19.87
C ASP A 99 -20.05 8.32 -18.65
N ILE A 100 -20.50 9.58 -18.74
CA ILE A 100 -21.16 10.33 -17.66
C ILE A 100 -22.66 10.56 -17.91
N MET A 101 -23.10 10.59 -19.17
CA MET A 101 -24.49 10.81 -19.55
C MET A 101 -25.12 9.49 -19.98
N ASP A 102 -25.96 8.95 -19.10
CA ASP A 102 -26.81 7.80 -19.43
C ASP A 102 -27.85 8.19 -20.48
N GLU A 103 -28.23 7.24 -21.35
CA GLU A 103 -29.18 7.47 -22.43
C GLU A 103 -30.55 7.93 -21.90
N GLY A 104 -31.00 7.40 -20.76
CA GLY A 104 -32.27 7.82 -20.16
C GLY A 104 -32.28 9.28 -19.73
N HIS A 105 -31.21 9.73 -19.07
CA HIS A 105 -31.09 11.14 -18.64
C HIS A 105 -30.94 12.10 -19.82
N TRP A 106 -30.32 11.67 -20.92
CA TRP A 106 -30.26 12.47 -22.14
C TRP A 106 -31.63 12.67 -22.76
N LEU A 107 -32.47 11.61 -22.80
CA LEU A 107 -33.83 11.69 -23.30
C LEU A 107 -34.69 12.64 -22.43
N ASP A 108 -34.63 12.52 -21.11
CA ASP A 108 -35.32 13.41 -20.18
C ASP A 108 -34.93 14.88 -20.39
N TYR A 109 -33.64 15.15 -20.60
CA TYR A 109 -33.15 16.49 -20.92
C TYR A 109 -33.71 17.01 -22.25
N CYS A 110 -33.75 16.16 -23.29
CA CYS A 110 -34.29 16.55 -24.60
C CYS A 110 -35.78 16.88 -24.53
N GLU A 111 -36.57 16.13 -23.76
CA GLU A 111 -38.00 16.40 -23.57
C GLU A 111 -38.28 17.72 -22.84
N ALA A 112 -37.44 18.10 -21.88
CA ALA A 112 -37.65 19.33 -21.09
C ALA A 112 -37.52 20.64 -21.90
N PHE A 113 -36.92 20.60 -23.09
CA PHE A 113 -36.72 21.76 -23.97
C PHE A 113 -37.36 21.61 -25.36
N ALA A 114 -38.20 20.59 -25.55
CA ALA A 114 -38.96 20.34 -26.77
C ALA A 114 -40.30 21.11 -26.82
#